data_AF-A0A9R0I331-F1
#
_entry.id   AF-A0A9R0I331-F1
#
_cell.length_a   1.000
_cell.length_b   1.000
_cell.length_c   1.000
_cell.angle_alpha   90.00
_cell.angle_beta   90.00
_cell.angle_gamma   90.00
#
_symmetry.space_group_name_H-M   'P 1'
#
loop_
_entity.id
_entity.type
_entity.pdbx_description
1 polymer ?
#
loop_
_entity_poly.entity_id
_entity_poly.type
_entity_poly.pdbx_seq_one_letter_code
_entity_poly.pdbx_strand_id
1 'polypeptide(L)'
;MVLSECDFNSDVEEASREESEGAPSDGEESWFGDSANMSLLLPIGHPMLDERITPLPSVFFTFLPLVEIFRISVHTYGDEGPLLLHGIIDAFDEMEDAYDMFKRSETNPALVDSRGNVPLPLVQLSRCFWGETFGMIVELKDNIGREISRGSLSWSTSSAYGWHDRRICSLIGGTDGYAAVHYSMFYKAIQAKLKVSFVSPDDDLEEDRQVCGRIYTRYTKYRYFTRHDKIYQSVLFEKHKSKRVSLRGGDLIALSKDVVAVPSDVFLIVKVDLRVFVDGKCVEKLRG
;
A
#
# COMPACT_ATOMS: atom_id res chain seq x y z
N MET A 1 -4.03 -9.21 26.11
CA MET A 1 -3.62 -9.31 24.69
C MET A 1 -2.53 -10.36 24.62
N VAL A 2 -2.75 -11.45 23.88
CA VAL A 2 -1.73 -12.50 23.70
C VAL A 2 -0.97 -12.17 22.42
N LEU A 3 0.30 -11.80 22.55
CA LEU A 3 1.21 -11.63 21.43
C LEU A 3 1.86 -12.98 21.16
N SER A 4 1.72 -13.48 19.92
CA SER A 4 2.36 -14.72 19.48
C SER A 4 3.60 -14.37 18.67
N GLU A 5 4.79 -14.51 19.27
CA GLU A 5 6.05 -14.50 18.53
C GLU A 5 6.21 -15.86 17.84
N CYS A 6 6.27 -15.84 16.51
CA CYS A 6 6.53 -17.03 15.70
C CYS A 6 8.01 -17.08 15.33
N ASP A 7 8.85 -17.44 16.29
CA ASP A 7 10.26 -17.74 16.03
C ASP A 7 10.41 -19.07 15.27
N PHE A 8 11.23 -19.05 14.23
CA PHE A 8 11.75 -20.25 13.58
C PHE A 8 13.26 -20.08 13.35
N ASN A 9 14.05 -20.73 14.21
CA ASN A 9 15.49 -20.84 14.04
C ASN A 9 15.84 -21.69 12.81
N SER A 10 16.88 -21.27 12.09
CA SER A 10 17.74 -22.18 11.34
C SER A 10 19.16 -21.60 11.36
N ASP A 11 20.08 -22.33 11.96
CA ASP A 11 21.42 -21.85 12.28
C ASP A 11 22.33 -21.66 11.06
N VAL A 12 23.15 -20.60 11.15
CA VAL A 12 24.57 -20.50 10.81
C VAL A 12 25.18 -21.55 9.86
N GLU A 13 25.73 -21.08 8.73
CA GLU A 13 27.17 -21.29 8.49
C GLU A 13 27.84 -19.99 8.02
N GLU A 14 29.06 -19.78 8.51
CA GLU A 14 29.89 -18.59 8.36
C GLU A 14 31.12 -18.95 7.52
N ALA A 15 31.44 -18.14 6.50
CA ALA A 15 32.66 -18.31 5.72
C ALA A 15 33.25 -16.93 5.37
N SER A 16 34.21 -16.51 6.18
CA SER A 16 34.98 -15.28 6.03
C SER A 16 36.15 -15.45 5.04
N ARG A 17 36.52 -14.36 4.36
CA ARG A 17 37.92 -14.05 3.98
C ARG A 17 38.10 -12.61 3.49
N GLU A 18 39.11 -11.94 4.07
CA GLU A 18 39.80 -10.73 3.56
C GLU A 18 40.49 -11.06 2.20
N GLU A 19 40.99 -10.17 1.33
CA GLU A 19 41.72 -8.87 1.35
C GLU A 19 41.55 -8.18 -0.05
N SER A 20 41.98 -6.96 -0.41
CA SER A 20 42.59 -5.79 0.28
C SER A 20 42.43 -4.48 -0.57
N GLU A 21 42.83 -3.35 0.03
CA GLU A 21 43.36 -2.05 -0.48
C GLU A 21 43.25 -1.56 -1.96
N GLY A 22 43.05 -0.24 -2.11
CA GLY A 22 43.27 0.47 -3.40
C GLY A 22 42.68 1.89 -3.53
N ALA A 23 43.08 2.87 -2.73
CA ALA A 23 42.76 4.29 -2.95
C ALA A 23 43.78 4.96 -3.88
N PRO A 24 43.39 6.02 -4.63
CA PRO A 24 44.02 7.31 -4.33
C PRO A 24 43.08 8.53 -4.37
N SER A 25 43.69 9.64 -3.96
CA SER A 25 43.21 10.97 -3.59
C SER A 25 42.62 11.90 -4.68
N ASP A 26 41.77 12.80 -4.18
CA ASP A 26 41.59 14.23 -4.53
C ASP A 26 41.10 14.68 -5.92
N GLY A 27 40.08 15.54 -5.87
CA GLY A 27 39.49 16.24 -7.03
C GLY A 27 38.24 17.03 -6.64
N GLU A 28 38.43 18.19 -6.00
CA GLU A 28 37.33 19.15 -5.77
C GLU A 28 36.93 19.82 -7.10
N GLU A 29 35.68 19.69 -7.54
CA GLU A 29 35.05 20.70 -8.39
C GLU A 29 33.61 20.98 -7.94
N SER A 30 33.33 22.26 -7.69
CA SER A 30 32.00 22.76 -7.35
C SER A 30 31.22 23.16 -8.60
N TRP A 31 30.02 22.63 -8.77
CA TRP A 31 29.05 23.16 -9.74
C TRP A 31 27.68 23.36 -9.08
N PHE A 32 27.30 24.62 -8.90
CA PHE A 32 25.90 25.01 -8.73
C PHE A 32 25.20 24.93 -10.09
N GLY A 33 24.05 24.26 -10.19
CA GLY A 33 23.25 24.29 -11.43
C GLY A 33 22.16 23.23 -11.54
N ASP A 34 20.92 23.68 -11.32
CA ASP A 34 19.67 23.18 -11.89
C ASP A 34 19.14 21.75 -11.62
N SER A 35 17.80 21.71 -11.59
CA SER A 35 16.99 20.52 -11.30
C SER A 35 16.91 19.60 -12.52
N ALA A 36 17.67 18.50 -12.48
CA ALA A 36 17.63 17.47 -13.50
C ALA A 36 16.32 16.65 -13.43
N ASN A 37 15.34 17.01 -14.28
CA ASN A 37 14.32 16.07 -14.74
C ASN A 37 15.02 14.94 -15.53
N MET A 38 15.28 13.80 -14.92
CA MET A 38 15.74 12.61 -15.63
C MET A 38 14.59 11.93 -16.39
N SER A 39 14.30 12.42 -17.59
CA SER A 39 13.52 11.68 -18.58
C SER A 39 14.42 10.68 -19.32
N LEU A 40 14.24 9.38 -19.02
CA LEU A 40 14.89 8.29 -19.76
C LEU A 40 14.29 8.17 -21.17
N LEU A 41 14.89 8.84 -22.14
CA LEU A 41 14.56 8.71 -23.56
C LEU A 41 15.09 7.38 -24.10
N LEU A 42 14.16 6.46 -24.43
CA LEU A 42 14.41 5.32 -25.32
C LEU A 42 13.67 5.54 -26.65
N PRO A 43 14.16 4.99 -27.78
CA PRO A 43 13.60 5.32 -29.09
C PRO A 43 12.32 4.53 -29.42
N ILE A 44 11.28 5.27 -29.81
CA ILE A 44 10.15 4.86 -30.68
C ILE A 44 9.17 3.80 -30.12
N GLY A 45 7.91 4.22 -29.95
CA GLY A 45 6.75 3.40 -30.34
C GLY A 45 5.95 2.67 -29.25
N HIS A 46 6.29 2.82 -27.97
CA HIS A 46 5.60 2.14 -26.87
C HIS A 46 4.90 3.13 -25.93
N PRO A 47 3.64 2.89 -25.50
CA PRO A 47 3.01 3.65 -24.43
C PRO A 47 3.80 3.53 -23.13
N MET A 48 4.02 4.67 -22.51
CA MET A 48 4.81 4.81 -21.28
C MET A 48 3.89 5.21 -20.13
N LEU A 49 4.39 5.07 -18.91
CA LEU A 49 3.74 5.58 -17.71
C LEU A 49 4.62 6.70 -17.16
N ASP A 50 4.03 7.88 -16.96
CA ASP A 50 4.66 8.97 -16.22
C ASP A 50 4.16 8.91 -14.78
N GLU A 51 5.09 8.64 -13.85
CA GLU A 51 4.84 8.49 -12.43
C GLU A 51 5.24 9.78 -11.70
N ARG A 52 4.25 10.59 -11.31
CA ARG A 52 4.52 11.84 -10.60
C ARG A 52 4.24 11.69 -9.11
N ILE A 53 5.31 11.77 -8.33
CA ILE A 53 5.28 11.84 -6.88
C ILE A 53 5.25 13.32 -6.48
N THR A 54 4.11 13.80 -6.00
CA THR A 54 4.00 15.14 -5.40
C THR A 54 4.01 15.02 -3.88
N PRO A 55 5.01 15.59 -3.17
CA PRO A 55 4.88 15.78 -1.73
C PRO A 55 3.73 16.75 -1.50
N LEU A 56 2.82 16.42 -0.57
CA LEU A 56 1.77 17.36 -0.20
C LEU A 56 2.39 18.47 0.67
N PRO A 57 2.06 19.75 0.42
CA PRO A 57 2.63 20.84 1.20
C PRO A 57 2.04 20.85 2.61
N SER A 58 2.72 20.21 3.56
CA SER A 58 2.59 20.56 4.97
C SER A 58 3.27 21.91 5.19
N VAL A 59 2.65 22.78 6.01
CA VAL A 59 3.15 24.14 6.30
C VAL A 59 4.49 24.12 7.08
N PHE A 60 4.96 22.93 7.47
CA PHE A 60 6.28 22.65 8.00
C PHE A 60 6.85 21.41 7.29
N PHE A 61 8.10 21.48 6.83
CA PHE A 61 8.87 20.31 6.35
C PHE A 61 9.41 19.48 7.54
N THR A 62 8.52 19.14 8.47
CA THR A 62 8.83 18.27 9.61
C THR A 62 8.49 16.84 9.24
N PHE A 63 9.48 15.95 9.31
CA PHE A 63 9.20 14.51 9.33
C PHE A 63 8.39 14.20 10.58
N LEU A 64 7.22 13.58 10.40
CA LEU A 64 6.33 13.20 11.50
C LEU A 64 6.22 11.68 11.59
N PRO A 65 5.82 11.14 12.75
CA PRO A 65 5.31 9.78 12.83
C PRO A 65 4.07 9.64 11.95
N LEU A 66 4.08 8.72 10.98
CA LEU A 66 2.93 8.48 10.10
C LEU A 66 2.59 7.00 10.06
N VAL A 67 1.29 6.67 10.05
CA VAL A 67 0.81 5.30 9.91
C VAL A 67 0.26 5.06 8.52
N GLU A 68 0.73 3.98 7.92
CA GLU A 68 0.20 3.47 6.66
C GLU A 68 -0.43 2.09 6.85
N ILE A 69 -1.74 2.01 6.59
CA ILE A 69 -2.48 0.76 6.49
C ILE A 69 -2.30 0.22 5.07
N PHE A 70 -1.76 -0.99 4.95
CA PHE A 70 -1.62 -1.71 3.68
C PHE A 70 -2.85 -2.55 3.37
N ARG A 71 -3.43 -3.18 4.40
CA ARG A 71 -4.52 -4.15 4.25
C ARG A 71 -5.29 -4.33 5.54
N ILE A 72 -6.61 -4.42 5.43
CA ILE A 72 -7.46 -5.08 6.43
C ILE A 72 -8.09 -6.30 5.74
N SER A 73 -8.16 -7.43 6.43
CA SER A 73 -8.80 -8.66 5.97
C SER A 73 -9.56 -9.32 7.11
N VAL A 74 -10.67 -9.99 6.78
CA VAL A 74 -11.52 -10.69 7.76
C VAL A 74 -11.29 -12.19 7.65
N HIS A 75 -11.34 -12.87 8.79
CA HIS A 75 -11.18 -14.32 8.92
C HIS A 75 -12.27 -14.89 9.82
N THR A 76 -12.82 -16.06 9.49
CA THR A 76 -13.73 -16.84 10.37
C THR A 76 -12.98 -17.98 11.03
N TYR A 77 -13.38 -18.40 12.24
CA TYR A 77 -12.79 -19.58 12.90
C TYR A 77 -13.28 -20.91 12.28
N GLY A 78 -14.42 -20.90 11.59
CA GLY A 78 -14.90 -22.01 10.77
C GLY A 78 -14.41 -21.91 9.32
N ASP A 79 -14.28 -23.06 8.64
CA ASP A 79 -14.00 -23.10 7.20
C ASP A 79 -15.28 -22.92 6.38
N GLU A 80 -15.70 -21.67 6.24
CA GLU A 80 -16.94 -21.28 5.58
C GLU A 80 -16.67 -20.58 4.25
N GLY A 81 -17.69 -20.52 3.39
CA GLY A 81 -17.63 -19.78 2.13
C GLY A 81 -17.58 -18.26 2.33
N PRO A 82 -17.61 -17.48 1.22
CA PRO A 82 -17.71 -16.03 1.29
C PRO A 82 -18.92 -15.57 2.12
N LEU A 83 -18.73 -14.58 2.98
CA LEU A 83 -19.75 -14.09 3.91
C LEU A 83 -20.21 -12.66 3.56
N LEU A 84 -21.44 -12.32 3.98
CA LEU A 84 -22.01 -10.99 3.80
C LEU A 84 -21.75 -10.15 5.06
N LEU A 85 -20.69 -9.35 5.02
CA LEU A 85 -20.17 -8.55 6.13
C LEU A 85 -20.82 -7.16 6.19
N HIS A 86 -21.25 -6.75 7.38
CA HIS A 86 -21.70 -5.39 7.68
C HIS A 86 -21.10 -4.89 9.00
N GLY A 87 -21.33 -3.60 9.31
CA GLY A 87 -20.74 -2.90 10.44
C GLY A 87 -19.77 -1.79 10.02
N ILE A 88 -18.85 -1.46 10.94
CA ILE A 88 -17.94 -0.32 10.85
C ILE A 88 -16.47 -0.69 11.07
N ILE A 89 -15.59 0.05 10.40
CA ILE A 89 -14.18 0.22 10.75
C ILE A 89 -13.92 1.71 10.71
N ASP A 90 -13.64 2.28 11.87
CA ASP A 90 -13.34 3.69 12.02
C ASP A 90 -11.91 3.82 12.55
N ALA A 91 -11.09 4.66 11.93
CA ALA A 91 -9.73 4.96 12.40
C ALA A 91 -9.63 6.41 12.86
N PHE A 92 -8.77 6.71 13.82
CA PHE A 92 -8.66 8.05 14.41
C PHE A 92 -7.20 8.40 14.71
N ASP A 93 -6.92 9.70 14.82
CA ASP A 93 -5.67 10.26 15.32
C ASP A 93 -5.93 11.67 15.89
N GLU A 94 -4.89 12.37 16.34
CA GLU A 94 -4.94 13.74 16.89
C GLU A 94 -5.71 14.79 16.09
N MET A 95 -5.95 14.59 14.79
CA MET A 95 -6.59 15.57 13.92
C MET A 95 -8.10 15.35 13.74
N GLU A 96 -8.63 14.16 14.03
CA GLU A 96 -10.05 13.84 13.82
C GLU A 96 -10.49 12.62 14.65
N ASP A 97 -11.65 12.74 15.30
CA ASP A 97 -12.21 11.72 16.17
C ASP A 97 -12.59 10.41 15.45
N ALA A 98 -12.90 10.46 14.14
CA ALA A 98 -13.20 9.27 13.33
C ALA A 98 -13.07 9.48 11.80
N TYR A 99 -12.41 8.53 11.15
CA TYR A 99 -12.40 8.31 9.71
C TYR A 99 -13.13 7.01 9.37
N ASP A 100 -14.33 7.11 8.78
CA ASP A 100 -15.13 6.00 8.25
C ASP A 100 -14.34 5.21 7.17
N MET A 101 -13.52 4.23 7.57
CA MET A 101 -12.71 3.41 6.64
C MET A 101 -13.54 2.30 5.97
N PHE A 102 -14.56 1.79 6.66
CA PHE A 102 -15.51 0.84 6.11
C PHE A 102 -16.85 1.02 6.81
N LYS A 103 -17.94 1.12 6.05
CA LYS A 103 -19.29 1.31 6.60
C LYS A 103 -20.31 0.61 5.72
N ARG A 104 -21.00 -0.37 6.28
CA ARG A 104 -22.03 -1.17 5.61
C ARG A 104 -23.18 -1.45 6.56
N SER A 105 -24.41 -1.26 6.11
CA SER A 105 -25.61 -1.62 6.86
C SER A 105 -25.96 -3.10 6.63
N GLU A 106 -26.77 -3.68 7.52
CA GLU A 106 -27.39 -5.00 7.34
C GLU A 106 -28.14 -5.13 6.00
N THR A 107 -28.71 -4.03 5.51
CA THR A 107 -29.42 -3.93 4.22
C THR A 107 -28.51 -3.78 2.99
N ASN A 108 -27.21 -3.52 3.19
CA ASN A 108 -26.22 -3.35 2.13
C ASN A 108 -24.85 -3.93 2.55
N PRO A 109 -24.77 -5.25 2.82
CA PRO A 109 -23.54 -5.89 3.25
C PRO A 109 -22.53 -6.04 2.10
N ALA A 110 -21.25 -6.10 2.42
CA ALA A 110 -20.19 -6.43 1.49
C ALA A 110 -19.97 -7.94 1.43
N LEU A 111 -19.92 -8.54 0.24
CA LEU A 111 -19.45 -9.92 0.07
C LEU A 111 -17.92 -9.97 0.23
N VAL A 112 -17.43 -10.70 1.23
CA VAL A 112 -16.00 -10.79 1.56
C VAL A 112 -15.51 -12.24 1.65
N ASP A 113 -14.21 -12.44 1.46
CA ASP A 113 -13.55 -13.73 1.64
C ASP A 113 -13.35 -14.03 3.14
N SER A 114 -13.98 -15.11 3.61
CA SER A 114 -13.91 -15.65 4.98
C SER A 114 -12.52 -16.12 5.41
N ARG A 115 -11.62 -16.34 4.45
CA ARG A 115 -10.26 -16.82 4.65
C ARG A 115 -9.22 -15.70 4.53
N GLY A 116 -9.68 -14.45 4.44
CA GLY A 116 -8.85 -13.25 4.39
C GLY A 116 -7.86 -13.14 3.23
N ASN A 117 -8.00 -13.91 2.15
CA ASN A 117 -7.16 -13.85 0.95
C ASN A 117 -7.41 -12.60 0.11
N VAL A 118 -8.60 -12.00 0.23
CA VAL A 118 -8.98 -10.73 -0.38
C VAL A 118 -9.00 -9.63 0.69
N PRO A 119 -8.45 -8.41 0.45
CA PRO A 119 -8.59 -7.28 1.36
C PRO A 119 -10.04 -6.76 1.39
N LEU A 120 -10.43 -6.12 2.50
CA LEU A 120 -11.68 -5.37 2.54
C LEU A 120 -11.66 -4.18 1.56
N PRO A 121 -12.80 -3.83 0.95
CA PRO A 121 -12.92 -2.62 0.12
C PRO A 121 -13.05 -1.39 1.02
N LEU A 122 -11.90 -0.88 1.49
CA LEU A 122 -11.81 0.30 2.34
C LEU A 122 -12.09 1.59 1.54
N VAL A 123 -12.59 2.61 2.24
CA VAL A 123 -12.68 3.98 1.75
C VAL A 123 -11.27 4.57 1.66
N GLN A 124 -10.97 5.19 0.52
CA GLN A 124 -9.70 5.86 0.29
C GLN A 124 -9.67 7.21 1.01
N LEU A 125 -8.70 7.39 1.90
CA LEU A 125 -8.47 8.65 2.61
C LEU A 125 -7.53 9.57 1.82
N SER A 126 -7.71 10.87 1.99
CA SER A 126 -6.89 11.92 1.36
C SER A 126 -5.54 12.14 2.07
N ARG A 127 -5.28 11.42 3.18
CA ARG A 127 -4.07 11.52 3.99
C ARG A 127 -3.69 10.19 4.67
N CYS A 128 -2.45 10.12 5.16
CA CYS A 128 -2.01 9.14 6.14
C CYS A 128 -2.45 9.56 7.55
N PHE A 129 -2.48 8.61 8.49
CA PHE A 129 -2.73 8.90 9.90
C PHE A 129 -1.46 9.37 10.60
N TRP A 130 -1.61 10.15 11.65
CA TRP A 130 -0.51 10.58 12.52
C TRP A 130 -0.21 9.50 13.56
N GLY A 131 1.06 9.14 13.69
CA GLY A 131 1.50 7.99 14.49
C GLY A 131 1.56 8.20 16.00
N GLU A 132 1.38 9.44 16.48
CA GLU A 132 1.48 9.76 17.92
C GLU A 132 0.28 9.26 18.73
N THR A 133 -0.90 9.18 18.10
CA THR A 133 -2.20 8.84 18.71
C THR A 133 -3.10 7.95 17.83
N PHE A 134 -2.53 7.29 16.82
CA PHE A 134 -3.30 6.45 15.89
C PHE A 134 -4.08 5.33 16.59
N GLY A 135 -5.37 5.23 16.31
CA GLY A 135 -6.19 4.11 16.72
C GLY A 135 -7.23 3.69 15.69
N MET A 136 -7.89 2.57 15.96
CA MET A 136 -8.93 2.00 15.13
C MET A 136 -9.93 1.21 15.97
N ILE A 137 -11.22 1.43 15.70
CA ILE A 137 -12.34 0.68 16.24
C ILE A 137 -12.90 -0.19 15.11
N VAL A 138 -13.20 -1.45 15.41
CA VAL A 138 -13.77 -2.42 14.48
C VAL A 138 -14.99 -3.04 15.14
N GLU A 139 -16.16 -2.89 14.53
CA GLU A 139 -17.37 -3.61 14.92
C GLU A 139 -17.99 -4.23 13.66
N LEU A 140 -17.79 -5.54 13.48
CA LEU A 140 -18.13 -6.26 12.26
C LEU A 140 -18.95 -7.52 12.55
N LYS A 141 -20.03 -7.68 11.79
CA LYS A 141 -20.93 -8.83 11.85
C LYS A 141 -21.24 -9.38 10.47
N ASP A 142 -21.72 -10.61 10.42
CA ASP A 142 -22.31 -11.17 9.22
C ASP A 142 -23.84 -11.02 9.18
N ASN A 143 -24.44 -11.39 8.05
CA ASN A 143 -25.88 -11.31 7.81
C ASN A 143 -26.73 -12.32 8.61
N ILE A 144 -26.12 -13.25 9.36
CA ILE A 144 -26.83 -14.12 10.31
C ILE A 144 -26.61 -13.70 11.78
N GLY A 145 -25.90 -12.57 12.00
CA GLY A 145 -25.76 -11.90 13.29
C GLY A 145 -24.54 -12.30 14.10
N ARG A 146 -23.64 -13.13 13.57
CA ARG A 146 -22.39 -13.53 14.26
C ARG A 146 -21.43 -12.38 14.40
N GLU A 147 -20.69 -12.34 15.51
CA GLU A 147 -19.69 -11.30 15.77
C GLU A 147 -18.34 -11.74 15.20
N ILE A 148 -18.02 -11.20 14.02
CA ILE A 148 -16.81 -11.57 13.29
C ILE A 148 -15.59 -10.83 13.85
N SER A 149 -15.75 -9.58 14.30
CA SER A 149 -14.69 -8.82 14.96
C SER A 149 -15.28 -7.70 15.77
N ARG A 150 -14.92 -7.58 17.05
CA ARG A 150 -15.35 -6.46 17.88
C ARG A 150 -14.29 -6.02 18.89
N GLY A 151 -13.81 -4.79 18.73
CA GLY A 151 -12.85 -4.20 19.64
C GLY A 151 -12.08 -3.05 19.00
N SER A 152 -10.92 -2.74 19.56
CA SER A 152 -10.07 -1.67 19.07
C SER A 152 -8.59 -2.01 19.19
N LEU A 153 -7.79 -1.28 18.43
CA LEU A 153 -6.36 -1.08 18.68
C LEU A 153 -6.12 0.42 18.83
N SER A 154 -5.13 0.79 19.63
CA SER A 154 -4.65 2.17 19.72
C SER A 154 -3.19 2.19 20.07
N TRP A 155 -2.53 3.24 19.60
CA TRP A 155 -1.14 3.53 19.83
C TRP A 155 -1.01 4.93 20.43
N SER A 156 0.00 5.06 21.26
CA SER A 156 0.51 6.31 21.80
C SER A 156 2.00 6.36 21.49
N THR A 157 2.61 7.55 21.45
CA THR A 157 4.08 7.71 21.33
C THR A 157 4.85 6.85 22.35
N SER A 158 4.29 6.62 23.55
CA SER A 158 4.87 5.74 24.57
C SER A 158 4.72 4.23 24.31
N SER A 159 3.62 3.77 23.71
CA SER A 159 3.37 2.36 23.41
C SER A 159 3.95 1.93 22.05
N ALA A 160 4.07 2.87 21.10
CA ALA A 160 4.73 2.66 19.82
C ALA A 160 6.27 2.61 19.91
N TYR A 161 6.84 2.96 21.08
CA TYR A 161 8.29 2.97 21.32
C TYR A 161 8.90 1.56 21.17
N GLY A 162 9.53 1.31 20.02
CA GLY A 162 10.08 0.01 19.61
C GLY A 162 9.33 -0.68 18.47
N TRP A 163 8.08 -0.28 18.20
CA TRP A 163 7.24 -0.78 17.09
C TRP A 163 7.35 0.06 15.82
N HIS A 164 7.94 1.26 15.92
CA HIS A 164 8.21 2.09 14.74
C HIS A 164 9.10 1.40 13.70
N ASP A 165 8.88 1.75 12.43
CA ASP A 165 9.59 1.25 11.26
C ASP A 165 9.59 -0.29 11.14
N ARG A 166 8.55 -0.93 11.72
CA ARG A 166 8.25 -2.35 11.57
C ARG A 166 6.99 -2.57 10.75
N ARG A 167 6.88 -3.78 10.20
CA ARG A 167 5.68 -4.32 9.57
C ARG A 167 4.86 -5.02 10.65
N ILE A 168 3.71 -4.45 11.00
CA ILE A 168 2.87 -4.88 12.13
C ILE A 168 1.64 -5.61 11.58
N CYS A 169 1.20 -6.65 12.27
CA CYS A 169 -0.10 -7.27 12.07
C CYS A 169 -0.83 -7.28 13.42
N SER A 170 -1.97 -6.60 13.52
CA SER A 170 -2.80 -6.61 14.72
C SER A 170 -4.09 -7.36 14.43
N LEU A 171 -4.45 -8.28 15.32
CA LEU A 171 -5.67 -9.07 15.25
C LEU A 171 -6.68 -8.50 16.25
N ILE A 172 -7.86 -8.12 15.75
CA ILE A 172 -9.01 -7.73 16.57
C ILE A 172 -10.00 -8.90 16.48
N GLY A 173 -10.22 -9.59 17.60
CA GLY A 173 -11.08 -10.78 17.64
C GLY A 173 -12.58 -10.43 17.73
N GLY A 174 -13.42 -11.37 17.30
CA GLY A 174 -14.82 -11.50 17.69
C GLY A 174 -15.06 -12.91 18.24
N THR A 175 -16.32 -13.28 18.46
CA THR A 175 -16.68 -14.65 18.88
C THR A 175 -16.50 -15.68 17.76
N ASP A 176 -16.72 -15.28 16.51
CA ASP A 176 -16.80 -16.18 15.36
C ASP A 176 -15.67 -15.97 14.33
N GLY A 177 -14.79 -14.99 14.57
CA GLY A 177 -13.67 -14.67 13.69
C GLY A 177 -12.70 -13.61 14.23
N TYR A 178 -11.98 -12.96 13.32
CA TYR A 178 -11.18 -11.77 13.61
C TYR A 178 -10.97 -10.88 12.37
N ALA A 179 -10.68 -9.61 12.59
CA ALA A 179 -10.08 -8.71 11.60
C ALA A 179 -8.55 -8.65 11.78
N ALA A 180 -7.80 -8.81 10.69
CA ALA A 180 -6.35 -8.69 10.66
C ALA A 180 -5.93 -7.40 9.94
N VAL A 181 -5.36 -6.46 10.69
CA VAL A 181 -4.91 -5.15 10.23
C VAL A 181 -3.40 -5.18 10.01
N HIS A 182 -2.96 -4.98 8.76
CA HIS A 182 -1.55 -4.95 8.37
C HIS A 182 -1.13 -3.52 8.04
N TYR A 183 -0.18 -3.00 8.81
CA TYR A 183 0.21 -1.59 8.78
C TYR A 183 1.67 -1.40 9.21
N SER A 184 2.19 -0.20 9.01
CA SER A 184 3.46 0.25 9.59
C SER A 184 3.29 1.64 10.18
N MET A 185 3.90 1.86 11.34
CA MET A 185 4.03 3.19 11.96
C MET A 185 5.45 3.66 11.71
N PHE A 186 5.67 4.57 10.77
CA PHE A 186 6.99 5.08 10.46
C PHE A 186 7.36 6.17 11.46
N TYR A 187 8.58 6.16 12.02
CA TYR A 187 8.97 7.16 13.03
C TYR A 187 9.19 8.55 12.43
N LYS A 188 9.76 8.60 11.23
CA LYS A 188 10.02 9.82 10.46
C LYS A 188 9.61 9.58 9.02
N ALA A 189 8.47 10.12 8.62
CA ALA A 189 7.97 10.00 7.26
C ALA A 189 7.38 11.31 6.73
N ILE A 190 7.25 11.38 5.41
CA ILE A 190 6.46 12.39 4.70
C ILE A 190 5.25 11.73 4.03
N GLN A 191 4.20 12.52 3.79
CA GLN A 191 3.05 12.08 3.01
C GLN A 191 3.26 12.37 1.53
N ALA A 192 3.32 11.33 0.70
CA ALA A 192 3.42 11.43 -0.75
C ALA A 192 2.05 11.19 -1.39
N LYS A 193 1.65 12.08 -2.30
CA LYS A 193 0.49 11.87 -3.17
C LYS A 193 0.95 11.51 -4.58
N LEU A 194 0.45 10.38 -5.06
CA LEU A 194 0.84 9.73 -6.30
C LEU A 194 -0.20 9.97 -7.40
N LYS A 195 0.27 10.23 -8.61
CA LYS A 195 -0.54 10.23 -9.83
C LYS A 195 0.17 9.42 -10.90
N VAL A 196 -0.60 8.61 -11.63
CA VAL A 196 -0.10 7.83 -12.77
C VAL A 196 -0.95 8.16 -13.98
N SER A 197 -0.32 8.66 -15.04
CA SER A 197 -0.97 8.85 -16.35
C SER A 197 -0.64 7.69 -17.29
N PHE A 198 -1.59 7.35 -18.15
CA PHE A 198 -1.41 6.43 -19.26
C PHE A 198 -1.01 7.22 -20.51
N VAL A 199 0.27 7.19 -20.90
CA VAL A 199 0.78 7.96 -22.04
C VAL A 199 0.79 7.07 -23.29
N SER A 200 0.15 7.55 -24.36
CA SER A 200 0.19 6.93 -25.70
C SER A 200 1.23 7.66 -26.55
N PRO A 201 2.07 6.99 -27.36
CA PRO A 201 2.86 7.69 -28.37
C PRO A 201 1.97 8.23 -29.51
N ASP A 202 0.86 7.55 -29.76
CA ASP A 202 -0.19 8.00 -30.68
C ASP A 202 -1.28 8.72 -29.86
N ASP A 203 -1.14 10.03 -29.68
CA ASP A 203 -2.22 10.87 -29.09
C ASP A 203 -3.39 11.06 -30.07
N ASP A 204 -3.19 10.78 -31.36
CA ASP A 204 -4.19 10.90 -32.44
C ASP A 204 -5.16 9.69 -32.54
N LEU A 205 -4.91 8.60 -31.81
CA LEU A 205 -5.81 7.45 -31.80
C LEU A 205 -6.93 7.63 -30.77
N GLU A 206 -8.15 7.93 -31.24
CA GLU A 206 -9.37 7.96 -30.43
C GLU A 206 -9.77 6.58 -29.82
N GLU A 207 -8.97 5.53 -30.09
CA GLU A 207 -9.24 4.16 -29.66
C GLU A 207 -8.97 3.94 -28.16
N ASP A 208 -10.06 3.85 -27.42
CA ASP A 208 -10.15 3.35 -26.05
C ASP A 208 -9.34 2.05 -25.85
N ARG A 209 -8.22 2.13 -25.12
CA ARG A 209 -7.42 0.95 -24.77
C ARG A 209 -7.89 0.37 -23.44
N GLN A 210 -8.08 -0.94 -23.39
CA GLN A 210 -8.50 -1.62 -22.17
C GLN A 210 -7.30 -2.05 -21.33
N VAL A 211 -7.21 -1.63 -20.06
CA VAL A 211 -6.10 -1.94 -19.16
C VAL A 211 -6.53 -2.81 -17.97
N CYS A 212 -5.70 -3.78 -17.59
CA CYS A 212 -5.82 -4.50 -16.32
C CYS A 212 -4.44 -4.93 -15.79
N GLY A 213 -4.38 -5.43 -14.56
CA GLY A 213 -3.14 -5.74 -13.86
C GLY A 213 -3.07 -4.98 -12.55
N ARG A 214 -1.87 -4.61 -12.10
CA ARG A 214 -1.66 -3.89 -10.84
C ARG A 214 -0.56 -2.83 -10.90
N ILE A 215 -0.74 -1.78 -10.11
CA ILE A 215 0.27 -0.80 -9.73
C ILE A 215 0.36 -0.82 -8.20
N TYR A 216 1.55 -0.94 -7.64
CA TYR A 216 1.77 -1.09 -6.21
C TYR A 216 3.10 -0.48 -5.78
N THR A 217 3.23 -0.04 -4.54
CA THR A 217 4.50 0.46 -4.00
C THR A 217 5.16 -0.51 -3.03
N ARG A 218 6.45 -0.31 -2.81
CA ARG A 218 7.27 -1.01 -1.81
C ARG A 218 8.44 -0.12 -1.38
N TYR A 219 9.00 -0.35 -0.19
CA TYR A 219 10.17 0.39 0.29
C TYR A 219 11.46 -0.42 0.15
N THR A 220 12.59 0.24 -0.18
CA THR A 220 13.89 -0.43 -0.34
C THR A 220 14.37 -1.21 0.88
N LYS A 221 14.01 -0.76 2.09
CA LYS A 221 14.41 -1.37 3.38
C LYS A 221 13.83 -2.76 3.64
N TYR A 222 12.72 -3.15 2.98
CA TYR A 222 12.06 -4.43 3.23
C TYR A 222 12.22 -5.42 2.09
N ARG A 223 12.30 -6.71 2.45
CA ARG A 223 12.28 -7.83 1.50
C ARG A 223 10.83 -8.19 1.16
N TYR A 224 10.59 -8.57 -0.09
CA TYR A 224 9.26 -8.86 -0.63
C TYR A 224 9.21 -10.19 -1.38
N PHE A 225 9.77 -11.24 -0.77
CA PHE A 225 9.93 -12.54 -1.43
C PHE A 225 8.69 -13.43 -1.22
N THR A 226 8.22 -13.54 0.03
CA THR A 226 7.08 -14.41 0.39
C THR A 226 5.74 -13.80 -0.02
N ARG A 227 4.66 -14.59 0.08
CA ARG A 227 3.28 -14.07 -0.05
C ARG A 227 2.91 -13.15 1.10
N HIS A 228 3.40 -13.44 2.31
CA HIS A 228 3.15 -12.63 3.50
C HIS A 228 3.83 -11.26 3.40
N ASP A 229 5.10 -11.20 2.98
CA ASP A 229 5.80 -9.91 2.79
C ASP A 229 5.06 -8.97 1.82
N LYS A 230 4.47 -9.53 0.77
CA LYS A 230 3.73 -8.80 -0.27
C LYS A 230 2.42 -8.19 0.23
N ILE A 231 1.97 -8.52 1.44
CA ILE A 231 0.84 -7.82 2.10
C ILE A 231 1.23 -6.38 2.44
N TYR A 232 2.51 -6.12 2.73
CA TYR A 232 3.05 -4.80 3.08
C TYR A 232 3.48 -3.99 1.84
N GLN A 233 2.73 -4.16 0.74
CA GLN A 233 2.85 -3.39 -0.50
C GLN A 233 1.56 -2.59 -0.68
N SER A 234 1.65 -1.28 -0.85
CA SER A 234 0.46 -0.46 -1.06
C SER A 234 -0.02 -0.61 -2.49
N VAL A 235 -1.09 -1.39 -2.67
CA VAL A 235 -1.74 -1.59 -3.96
C VAL A 235 -2.49 -0.31 -4.33
N LEU A 236 -1.93 0.46 -5.26
CA LEU A 236 -2.49 1.71 -5.74
C LEU A 236 -3.60 1.47 -6.74
N PHE A 237 -3.46 0.43 -7.58
CA PHE A 237 -4.45 0.02 -8.57
C PHE A 237 -4.38 -1.50 -8.71
N GLU A 238 -5.54 -2.17 -8.73
CA GLU A 238 -5.63 -3.56 -9.16
C GLU A 238 -6.95 -3.81 -9.89
N LYS A 239 -6.87 -4.43 -11.08
CA LYS A 239 -8.01 -4.84 -11.89
C LYS A 239 -7.74 -6.21 -12.50
N HIS A 240 -8.69 -7.13 -12.33
CA HIS A 240 -8.65 -8.44 -12.98
C HIS A 240 -8.96 -8.33 -14.49
N LYS A 241 -8.58 -9.35 -15.28
CA LYS A 241 -8.83 -9.40 -16.73
C LYS A 241 -10.33 -9.31 -17.12
N SER A 242 -11.24 -9.65 -16.20
CA SER A 242 -12.70 -9.50 -16.38
C SER A 242 -13.26 -8.13 -15.98
N LYS A 243 -12.44 -7.25 -15.39
CA LYS A 243 -12.82 -5.90 -14.93
C LYS A 243 -11.83 -4.86 -15.46
N ARG A 244 -11.51 -4.95 -16.75
CA ARG A 244 -10.62 -3.98 -17.44
C ARG A 244 -11.23 -2.57 -17.38
N VAL A 245 -10.38 -1.55 -17.37
CA VAL A 245 -10.78 -0.14 -17.48
C VAL A 245 -10.45 0.37 -18.89
N SER A 246 -11.32 1.18 -19.49
CA SER A 246 -11.00 1.95 -20.70
C SER A 246 -10.12 3.13 -20.32
N LEU A 247 -9.07 3.39 -21.11
CA LEU A 247 -8.18 4.54 -20.98
C LEU A 247 -7.72 5.02 -22.37
N ARG A 248 -7.58 6.34 -22.50
CA ARG A 248 -7.03 7.06 -23.67
C ARG A 248 -5.64 7.62 -23.36
N GLY A 249 -4.93 8.07 -24.40
CA GLY A 249 -3.67 8.81 -24.21
C GLY A 249 -3.89 10.03 -23.31
N GLY A 250 -3.04 10.19 -22.29
CA GLY A 250 -3.10 11.27 -21.32
C GLY A 250 -4.02 11.02 -20.11
N ASP A 251 -4.86 9.98 -20.12
CA ASP A 251 -5.78 9.71 -19.00
C ASP A 251 -5.04 9.41 -17.69
N LEU A 252 -5.59 9.91 -16.58
CA LEU A 252 -5.14 9.52 -15.24
C LEU A 252 -5.76 8.17 -14.86
N ILE A 253 -4.91 7.22 -14.46
CA ILE A 253 -5.35 5.94 -13.93
C ILE A 253 -5.99 6.18 -12.56
N ALA A 254 -7.28 5.86 -12.42
CA ALA A 254 -8.00 5.96 -11.17
C ALA A 254 -7.47 4.95 -10.14
N LEU A 255 -6.59 5.43 -9.26
CA LEU A 255 -6.02 4.67 -8.15
C LEU A 255 -7.07 4.44 -7.05
N SER A 256 -7.10 3.25 -6.46
CA SER A 256 -7.83 2.93 -5.22
C SER A 256 -7.11 3.36 -3.95
N LYS A 257 -5.84 3.76 -4.07
CA LYS A 257 -5.04 4.40 -3.03
C LYS A 257 -4.01 5.29 -3.72
N ASP A 258 -4.07 6.60 -3.48
CA ASP A 258 -3.20 7.61 -4.10
C ASP A 258 -2.29 8.32 -3.07
N VAL A 259 -2.42 8.01 -1.78
CA VAL A 259 -1.59 8.57 -0.71
C VAL A 259 -0.88 7.44 0.05
N VAL A 260 0.42 7.63 0.27
CA VAL A 260 1.31 6.73 1.01
C VAL A 260 2.23 7.55 1.93
N ALA A 261 2.68 6.95 3.03
CA ALA A 261 3.74 7.46 3.87
C ALA A 261 5.09 6.97 3.34
N VAL A 262 6.07 7.87 3.26
CA VAL A 262 7.42 7.57 2.79
C VAL A 262 8.41 7.86 3.92
N PRO A 263 9.03 6.82 4.53
CA PRO A 263 10.05 7.01 5.56
C PRO A 263 11.25 7.81 5.05
N SER A 264 11.85 8.62 5.92
CA SER A 264 12.98 9.49 5.57
C SER A 264 14.26 8.72 5.18
N ASP A 265 14.38 7.47 5.62
CA ASP A 265 15.57 6.62 5.47
C ASP A 265 15.46 5.59 4.32
N VAL A 266 14.41 5.65 3.49
CA VAL A 266 14.14 4.68 2.43
C VAL A 266 13.67 5.32 1.13
N PHE A 267 13.80 4.60 0.02
CA PHE A 267 13.16 4.98 -1.24
C PHE A 267 11.81 4.26 -1.39
N LEU A 268 10.79 5.02 -1.79
CA LEU A 268 9.55 4.48 -2.33
C LEU A 268 9.81 4.00 -3.76
N ILE A 269 9.61 2.71 -4.02
CA ILE A 269 9.62 2.15 -5.38
C ILE A 269 8.17 1.88 -5.77
N VAL A 270 7.69 2.58 -6.80
CA VAL A 270 6.46 2.19 -7.50
C VAL A 270 6.79 1.03 -8.44
N LYS A 271 5.85 0.09 -8.58
CA LYS A 271 5.95 -1.09 -9.43
C LYS A 271 4.70 -1.27 -10.27
N VAL A 272 4.92 -1.59 -11.54
CA VAL A 272 3.90 -1.75 -12.57
C VAL A 272 3.95 -3.19 -13.09
N ASP A 273 2.80 -3.86 -13.16
CA ASP A 273 2.58 -5.07 -13.97
C ASP A 273 1.19 -4.96 -14.60
N LEU A 274 1.11 -4.19 -15.68
CA LEU A 274 -0.12 -3.92 -16.42
C LEU A 274 -0.12 -4.64 -17.77
N ARG A 275 -1.31 -4.87 -18.30
CA ARG A 275 -1.56 -5.45 -19.62
C ARG A 275 -2.56 -4.57 -20.36
N VAL A 276 -2.19 -4.17 -21.56
CA VAL A 276 -2.99 -3.32 -22.44
C VAL A 276 -3.64 -4.20 -23.51
N PHE A 277 -4.91 -3.94 -23.81
CA PHE A 277 -5.69 -4.68 -24.78
C PHE A 277 -6.40 -3.75 -25.76
N VAL A 278 -6.43 -4.17 -27.03
CA VAL A 278 -7.23 -3.58 -28.12
C VAL A 278 -8.02 -4.74 -28.75
N ASP A 279 -9.30 -4.54 -29.06
CA ASP A 279 -10.22 -5.59 -29.53
C ASP A 279 -10.16 -6.91 -28.74
N GLY A 280 -10.00 -6.78 -27.42
CA GLY A 280 -9.87 -7.89 -26.49
C GLY A 280 -8.54 -8.65 -26.50
N LYS A 281 -7.67 -8.43 -27.50
CA LYS A 281 -6.34 -9.02 -27.66
C LYS A 281 -5.31 -8.25 -26.82
N CYS A 282 -4.38 -8.97 -26.18
CA CYS A 282 -3.32 -8.33 -25.39
C CYS A 282 -2.27 -7.80 -26.36
N VAL A 283 -2.18 -6.48 -26.52
CA VAL A 283 -1.16 -5.86 -27.37
C VAL A 283 0.16 -5.68 -26.62
N GLU A 284 0.11 -5.48 -25.30
CA GLU A 284 1.28 -5.07 -24.54
C GLU A 284 1.27 -5.46 -23.06
N LYS A 285 2.46 -5.43 -22.44
CA LYS A 285 2.70 -5.67 -21.02
C LYS A 285 3.65 -4.60 -20.49
N LEU A 286 3.13 -3.65 -19.70
CA LEU A 286 3.93 -2.59 -19.09
C LEU A 286 4.50 -3.09 -17.77
N ARG A 287 5.82 -2.97 -17.60
CA ARG A 287 6.56 -3.47 -16.44
C ARG A 287 7.63 -2.48 -16.02
N GLY A 288 7.52 -2.03 -14.77
CA GLY A 288 8.45 -1.14 -14.07
C GLY A 288 8.68 -1.66 -12.67
#